data_AF-A0A9E2HCY2-F1
#
_entry.id   AF-A0A9E2HCY2-F1
#
_cell.length_a   1.000
_cell.length_b   1.000
_cell.length_c   1.000
_cell.angle_alpha   90.00
_cell.angle_beta   90.00
_cell.angle_gamma   90.00
#
_symmetry.space_group_name_H-M   'P 1'
#
loop_
_entity.id
_entity.type
_entity.pdbx_description
1 polymer ?
#
loop_
_entity_poly.entity_id
_entity_poly.type
_entity_poly.pdbx_seq_one_letter_code
_entity_poly.pdbx_strand_id
1 'polypeptide(L)' 'MKKWTMNDFNTIEKSPTSPAWLQSRFTDILYNSTNCRCKVESVNPTTGEYRVVLQGTFDKDEWNQNG' A
#
# COMPACT_ATOMS: atom_id res chain seq x y z
N MET A 1 -4.58 -5.65 15.39
CA MET A 1 -4.24 -4.94 14.14
C MET A 1 -3.47 -5.91 13.26
N LYS A 2 -3.87 -6.07 12.00
CA LYS A 2 -3.15 -6.96 11.06
C LYS A 2 -1.87 -6.25 10.65
N LYS A 3 -0.70 -6.79 10.99
CA LYS A 3 0.58 -6.26 10.49
C LYS A 3 0.68 -6.57 9.00
N TRP A 4 0.81 -5.53 8.19
CA TRP A 4 1.01 -5.67 6.76
C TRP A 4 2.45 -6.05 6.50
N THR A 5 2.68 -7.01 5.59
CA THR A 5 4.00 -7.46 5.17
C THR A 5 4.34 -6.94 3.77
N MET A 6 5.63 -6.95 3.36
CA MET A 6 6.03 -6.56 2.01
C MET A 6 5.31 -7.41 0.94
N ASN A 7 4.99 -8.66 1.27
CA ASN A 7 4.25 -9.57 0.40
C ASN A 7 2.78 -9.13 0.19
N ASP A 8 2.17 -8.44 1.15
CA ASP A 8 0.82 -7.91 0.99
C ASP A 8 0.79 -6.75 -0.03
N PHE A 9 1.87 -5.98 -0.20
CA PHE A 9 1.96 -4.93 -1.23
C PHE A 9 1.94 -5.49 -2.65
N ASN A 10 2.47 -6.70 -2.84
CA ASN A 10 2.41 -7.43 -4.11
C ASN A 10 0.95 -7.67 -4.57
N THR A 11 -0.01 -7.65 -3.65
CA THR A 11 -1.44 -7.73 -3.99
C THR A 11 -1.98 -6.42 -4.59
N ILE A 12 -1.40 -5.27 -4.22
CA ILE A 12 -1.74 -3.96 -4.78
C ILE A 12 -1.31 -3.90 -6.24
N GLU A 13 -0.09 -4.37 -6.54
CA GLU A 13 0.45 -4.41 -7.91
C GLU A 13 -0.34 -5.33 -8.83
N LYS A 14 -0.94 -6.39 -8.28
CA LYS A 14 -1.81 -7.32 -9.00
C LYS A 14 -3.26 -6.87 -9.08
N SER A 15 -3.64 -5.74 -8.48
CA SER A 15 -5.02 -5.20 -8.55
C SER A 15 -5.37 -4.93 -10.02
N PRO A 16 -6.22 -5.74 -10.66
CA PRO A 16 -6.63 -5.44 -12.01
C PRO A 16 -7.76 -4.42 -11.91
N THR A 17 -7.50 -3.21 -12.44
CA THR A 17 -8.50 -2.32 -13.05
C THR A 17 -9.70 -1.82 -12.24
N SER A 18 -9.90 -2.20 -10.98
CA SER A 18 -11.02 -1.71 -10.14
C SER A 18 -10.56 -0.65 -9.13
N PRO A 19 -10.97 0.62 -9.30
CA PRO A 19 -10.65 1.69 -8.36
C PRO A 19 -11.12 1.39 -6.92
N ALA A 20 -12.27 0.73 -6.77
CA ALA A 20 -12.82 0.38 -5.46
C ALA A 20 -11.95 -0.65 -4.72
N TRP A 21 -11.39 -1.62 -5.44
CA TRP A 21 -10.50 -2.63 -4.84
C TRP A 21 -9.18 -2.01 -4.41
N LEU A 22 -8.61 -1.15 -5.26
CA LEU A 22 -7.40 -0.40 -4.95
C LEU A 22 -7.60 0.51 -3.72
N GLN A 23 -8.73 1.21 -3.65
CA GLN A 23 -9.10 2.04 -2.50
C GLN A 23 -9.22 1.22 -1.22
N SER A 24 -9.87 0.05 -1.27
CA SER A 24 -9.99 -0.85 -0.11
C SER A 24 -8.61 -1.29 0.39
N ARG A 25 -7.68 -1.65 -0.51
CA ARG A 25 -6.32 -2.04 -0.11
C ARG A 25 -5.52 -0.91 0.53
N PHE A 26 -5.59 0.30 -0.04
CA PHE A 26 -4.92 1.45 0.58
C PHE A 26 -5.53 1.81 1.94
N THR A 27 -6.85 1.69 2.07
CA THR A 27 -7.55 1.94 3.34
C THR A 27 -7.09 0.95 4.40
N ASP A 28 -6.99 -0.34 4.06
CA ASP A 28 -6.52 -1.35 4.99
C ASP A 28 -5.07 -1.10 5.45
N ILE A 29 -4.18 -0.65 4.55
CA ILE A 29 -2.78 -0.34 4.87
C ILE A 29 -2.70 0.85 5.82
N LEU A 30 -3.46 1.91 5.53
CA LEU A 30 -3.49 3.13 6.34
C LEU A 30 -4.08 2.86 7.73
N TYR A 31 -5.16 2.08 7.80
CA TYR A 31 -5.84 1.77 9.05
C TYR A 31 -4.98 0.92 9.98
N ASN A 32 -4.18 0.01 9.44
CA ASN A 32 -3.39 -0.93 10.24
C ASN A 32 -1.95 -0.45 10.51
N SER A 33 -1.55 0.74 10.03
CA SER A 33 -0.22 1.28 10.28
C SER A 33 -0.25 2.46 11.24
N THR A 34 0.60 2.41 12.25
CA THR A 34 0.74 3.49 13.23
C THR A 34 1.41 4.73 12.63
N ASN A 35 2.20 4.57 11.55
CA ASN A 35 3.03 5.63 10.95
C ASN A 35 3.01 5.66 9.41
N CYS A 36 1.96 5.16 8.74
CA CYS A 36 1.87 5.23 7.27
C CYS A 36 1.06 6.45 6.80
N ARG A 37 1.57 7.14 5.78
CA ARG A 37 0.89 8.18 5.03
C ARG A 37 0.77 7.75 3.58
N CYS A 38 -0.40 7.99 2.99
CA CYS A 38 -0.66 7.78 1.57
C CYS A 38 -0.87 9.12 0.90
N LYS A 39 -0.20 9.33 -0.24
CA LYS A 39 -0.36 10.51 -1.09
C LYS A 39 -0.57 10.06 -2.53
N VAL A 40 -1.47 10.73 -3.23
CA VAL A 40 -1.60 10.59 -4.69
C VAL A 40 -0.88 11.76 -5.35
N GLU A 41 -0.03 11.45 -6.31
CA GLU A 41 0.73 12.41 -7.10
C GLU A 41 0.37 12.26 -8.57
N SER A 42 0.15 13.37 -9.27
CA SER A 42 0.01 13.34 -10.73
C SER A 42 1.39 13.22 -11.35
N VAL A 43 1.60 12.18 -12.16
CA VAL A 43 2.85 11.93 -12.89
C VAL A 43 2.78 12.59 -14.26
N ASN A 44 1.66 12.42 -14.95
CA ASN A 44 1.39 13.07 -16.22
C ASN A 44 -0.09 13.48 -16.29
N PRO A 45 -0.42 14.76 -16.08
CA PRO A 45 -1.79 15.23 -16.07
C PRO A 45 -2.45 15.16 -17.46
N THR A 46 -1.66 15.12 -18.54
CA THR A 46 -2.17 15.03 -19.92
C THR A 46 -2.66 13.62 -20.27
N THR A 47 -2.01 12.58 -19.75
CA THR A 47 -2.42 11.18 -19.93
C THR A 47 -3.32 10.67 -18.81
N GLY A 48 -3.44 11.43 -17.71
CA GLY A 48 -4.15 11.01 -16.50
C GLY A 48 -3.34 10.04 -15.64
N GLU A 49 -2.02 9.96 -15.83
CA GLU A 49 -1.15 9.09 -15.06
C GLU A 49 -0.95 9.65 -13.64
N TYR A 50 -1.15 8.78 -12.65
CA TYR A 50 -0.96 9.09 -11.24
C TYR A 50 -0.10 8.00 -10.58
N ARG A 51 0.60 8.40 -9.54
CA ARG A 51 1.37 7.54 -8.65
C ARG A 51 0.80 7.64 -7.25
N VAL A 52 0.66 6.51 -6.58
CA VAL A 52 0.36 6.47 -5.15
C VAL A 52 1.66 6.25 -4.40
N VAL A 53 1.96 7.14 -3.45
CA VAL A 53 3.14 7.11 -2.60
C VAL A 53 2.72 6.72 -1.20
N LEU A 54 3.26 5.61 -0.71
CA LEU A 54 3.09 5.15 0.67
C LEU A 54 4.40 5.41 1.42
N GLN A 55 4.34 6.19 2.49
CA GLN A 55 5.49 6.54 3.33
C GLN A 55 5.19 6.17 4.77
N GLY A 56 6.02 5.32 5.37
CA GLY A 56 5.88 4.97 6.77
C GLY A 56 6.96 4.02 7.24
N THR A 57 6.82 3.58 8.49
CA THR A 57 7.73 2.60 9.10
C THR A 57 7.15 1.21 8.94
N PHE A 58 7.95 0.30 8.41
CA PHE A 58 7.61 -1.11 8.26
C PHE A 58 8.51 -1.92 9.18
N ASP A 59 7.94 -2.52 10.23
CA ASP A 59 8.69 -3.41 11.11
C ASP A 59 8.96 -4.73 10.39
N LYS A 60 10.24 -4.94 10.05
CA LYS A 60 10.72 -6.15 9.38
C LYS A 60 10.83 -7.35 10.34
N ASP A 61 10.72 -7.13 11.65
CA ASP A 61 11.09 -8.09 12.69
C ASP A 61 10.08 -9.24 12.94
N GLU A 62 8.95 -9.27 12.23
CA GLU A 62 8.09 -10.48 12.16
C GLU A 62 8.41 -11.40 10.98
N TRP A 63 9.46 -11.11 10.20
CA TRP A 63 9.89 -11.98 9.10
C TRP A 63 10.70 -13.22 9.57
N ASN A 64 11.21 -13.24 10.81
CA ASN A 64 12.08 -14.30 11.33
C ASN A 64 11.54 -15.00 12.60
N GLN A 65 10.29 -15.48 12.60
CA GLN A 65 9.79 -16.38 13.66
C GLN A 65 9.14 -17.66 13.13
N ASN A 66 9.61 -18.21 12.01
CA ASN A 66 9.37 -19.60 11.62
C ASN A 66 10.56 -20.12 10.78
N GLY A 67 11.73 -20.19 11.43
CA GLY A 67 12.86 -21.01 11.00
C GLY A 67 13.00 -22.19 11.95
#